data_AF-A0A3N0B4P2-F1
#
_entry.id   AF-A0A3N0B4P2-F1
#
_cell.length_a   1.000
_cell.length_b   1.000
_cell.length_c   1.000
_cell.angle_alpha   90.00
_cell.angle_beta   90.00
_cell.angle_gamma   90.00
#
_symmetry.space_group_name_H-M   'P 1'
#
loop_
_entity.id
_entity.type
_entity.pdbx_description
1 polymer ?
#
loop_
_entity_poly.entity_id
_entity_poly.type
_entity_poly.pdbx_seq_one_letter_code
_entity_poly.pdbx_strand_id
1 'polypeptide(L)' 'MDAKTEETFAGIRDRLEEIATQVKGDDVPLDAALDLYDEAVKLGMRATELLESMNGEPEPAVDSDGEGRE' A
#
# COMPACT_ATOMS: atom_id res chain seq x y z
N MET A 1 -14.77 10.59 -8.27
CA MET A 1 -13.90 10.56 -7.08
C MET A 1 -12.49 10.82 -7.59
N ASP A 2 -11.83 11.85 -7.06
CA ASP A 2 -10.53 12.31 -7.53
C ASP A 2 -9.44 11.27 -7.24
N ALA A 3 -8.76 10.79 -8.29
CA ALA A 3 -7.64 9.84 -8.20
C ALA A 3 -6.54 10.29 -7.22
N LYS A 4 -6.42 11.60 -6.96
CA LYS A 4 -5.48 12.17 -5.98
C LYS A 4 -5.76 11.77 -4.53
N THR A 5 -7.01 11.44 -4.20
CA THR A 5 -7.37 11.05 -2.83
C THR A 5 -6.85 9.65 -2.52
N GLU A 6 -6.91 8.74 -3.51
CA GLU A 6 -6.40 7.36 -3.44
C GLU A 6 -4.85 7.27 -3.37
N GLU A 7 -4.16 8.40 -3.57
CA GLU A 7 -2.69 8.49 -3.41
C GLU A 7 -2.28 8.96 -2.01
N THR A 8 -3.24 9.25 -1.12
CA THR A 8 -2.98 9.67 0.25
C THR A 8 -3.32 8.56 1.24
N PHE A 9 -2.61 8.50 2.38
CA PHE A 9 -2.94 7.57 3.47
C PHE A 9 -4.42 7.64 3.89
N ALA A 10 -4.98 8.86 3.97
CA ALA A 10 -6.37 9.06 4.36
C ALA A 10 -7.32 8.43 3.33
N GLY A 11 -7.11 8.66 2.04
CA GLY A 11 -7.95 8.05 1.01
C GLY A 11 -7.77 6.55 0.87
N ILE A 12 -6.55 6.03 1.05
CA ILE A 12 -6.30 4.58 1.10
C ILE A 12 -7.07 3.95 2.27
N ARG A 13 -7.00 4.55 3.46
CA ARG A 13 -7.77 4.09 4.64
C ARG A 13 -9.27 4.12 4.36
N ASP A 14 -9.79 5.23 3.84
CA ASP A 14 -11.23 5.38 3.58
C ASP A 14 -11.72 4.32 2.59
N ARG A 15 -10.93 4.01 1.55
CA ARG A 15 -11.25 2.94 0.59
C ARG A 15 -11.21 1.54 1.24
N LEU A 16 -10.23 1.27 2.09
CA LEU A 16 -10.16 0.01 2.85
C LEU A 16 -11.37 -0.18 3.78
N GLU A 17 -11.85 0.89 4.42
CA GLU A 17 -13.06 0.86 5.25
C GLU A 17 -14.33 0.61 4.42
N GLU A 18 -14.42 1.19 3.22
CA GLU A 18 -15.50 0.94 2.27
C GLU A 18 -15.52 -0.53 1.82
N ILE A 19 -14.36 -1.08 1.45
CA ILE A 19 -14.20 -2.50 1.09
C ILE A 19 -14.63 -3.39 2.26
N ALA A 20 -14.16 -3.09 3.48
CA ALA A 20 -14.52 -3.85 4.67
C ALA A 20 -16.04 -3.80 4.96
N THR A 21 -16.70 -2.69 4.66
CA THR A 21 -18.15 -2.55 4.81
C THR A 21 -18.90 -3.37 3.76
N GLN A 22 -18.43 -3.37 2.50
CA GLN A 22 -19.02 -4.17 1.42
C GLN A 22 -18.90 -5.67 1.70
N VAL A 23 -17.71 -6.15 2.05
CA VAL A 23 -17.47 -7.58 2.33
C VAL A 23 -18.22 -8.08 3.56
N LYS A 24 -18.55 -7.19 4.53
CA LYS A 24 -19.40 -7.53 5.67
C LYS A 24 -20.87 -7.69 5.31
N GLY A 25 -21.31 -7.21 4.16
CA GLY A 25 -22.67 -7.39 3.68
C GLY A 25 -22.89 -8.81 3.16
N ASP A 26 -23.99 -9.43 3.55
CA ASP A 26 -24.37 -10.78 3.09
C ASP A 26 -24.77 -10.84 1.60
N ASP A 27 -24.82 -9.69 0.92
CA ASP A 27 -25.25 -9.54 -0.49
C ASP A 27 -24.09 -9.54 -1.50
N VAL A 28 -22.84 -9.72 -1.05
CA VAL A 28 -21.67 -9.74 -1.93
C VAL A 28 -21.35 -11.18 -2.38
N PRO A 29 -21.41 -11.48 -3.69
CA PRO A 29 -20.98 -12.78 -4.21
C PRO A 29 -19.50 -13.06 -3.91
N LEU A 30 -19.14 -14.33 -3.75
CA LEU A 30 -17.77 -14.74 -3.44
C LEU A 30 -16.74 -14.17 -4.42
N ASP A 31 -17.00 -14.24 -5.72
CA ASP A 31 -16.07 -13.71 -6.74
C ASP A 31 -15.85 -12.21 -6.56
N ALA A 32 -16.91 -11.45 -6.28
CA ALA A 32 -16.81 -10.01 -6.01
C ALA A 32 -16.06 -9.74 -4.69
N ALA A 33 -16.22 -10.58 -3.67
CA ALA A 33 -15.47 -10.47 -2.42
C ALA A 33 -13.96 -10.74 -2.63
N LEU A 34 -13.60 -11.66 -3.53
CA LEU A 34 -12.22 -11.93 -3.89
C LEU A 34 -11.58 -10.74 -4.64
N ASP A 35 -12.31 -10.15 -5.58
CA ASP A 35 -11.86 -8.94 -6.29
C ASP A 35 -11.60 -7.78 -5.31
N LEU A 36 -12.52 -7.58 -4.35
CA LEU A 36 -12.40 -6.58 -3.29
C LEU A 36 -11.20 -6.86 -2.36
N TYR A 37 -10.93 -8.14 -2.06
CA TYR A 37 -9.77 -8.52 -1.26
C TYR A 37 -8.45 -8.20 -2.00
N ASP A 38 -8.36 -8.52 -3.29
CA ASP A 38 -7.20 -8.19 -4.11
C ASP A 38 -6.96 -6.68 -4.21
N GLU A 39 -8.04 -5.89 -4.28
CA GLU A 39 -7.96 -4.43 -4.20
C GLU A 39 -7.39 -3.97 -2.84
N ALA A 40 -7.89 -4.53 -1.75
CA ALA A 40 -7.41 -4.21 -0.41
C ALA A 40 -5.92 -4.53 -0.22
N VAL A 41 -5.43 -5.65 -0.78
CA VAL A 41 -4.00 -6.00 -0.76
C VAL A 41 -3.16 -4.94 -1.48
N LYS A 42 -3.58 -4.52 -2.69
CA LYS A 42 -2.87 -3.48 -3.47
C LYS A 42 -2.83 -2.15 -2.73
N LEU A 43 -3.94 -1.78 -2.09
CA LEU A 43 -4.03 -0.58 -1.26
C LEU A 43 -3.09 -0.64 -0.05
N GLY A 44 -3.00 -1.80 0.61
CA GLY A 44 -2.05 -2.02 1.71
C GLY A 44 -0.59 -1.88 1.28
N MET A 45 -0.22 -2.46 0.13
CA MET A 45 1.12 -2.30 -0.45
C MET A 45 1.45 -0.84 -0.73
N ARG A 46 0.50 -0.11 -1.34
CA ARG A 46 0.67 1.32 -1.64
C ARG A 46 0.85 2.16 -0.38
N ALA A 47 0.13 1.85 0.69
CA ALA A 47 0.31 2.51 1.99
C ALA A 47 1.72 2.28 2.56
N THR A 48 2.27 1.07 2.42
CA THR A 48 3.65 0.77 2.83
C THR A 48 4.66 1.57 2.01
N GLU A 49 4.52 1.64 0.68
CA GLU A 49 5.40 2.44 -0.19
C GLU A 49 5.36 3.94 0.18
N LEU A 50 4.18 4.46 0.51
CA LEU A 50 4.00 5.81 1.02
C LEU A 50 4.69 6.02 2.38
N LEU A 51 4.67 5.02 3.25
CA LEU A 51 5.37 5.07 4.55
C LEU A 51 6.88 5.16 4.33
N GLU A 52 7.43 4.28 3.50
CA GLU A 52 8.86 4.24 3.16
C GLU A 52 9.32 5.57 2.53
N SER A 53 8.51 6.12 1.63
CA SER A 53 8.77 7.41 0.99
C SER A 53 8.78 8.59 1.97
N MET A 54 7.92 8.56 3.00
CA MET A 54 7.88 9.59 4.05
C MET A 54 9.01 9.43 5.08
N ASN A 55 9.38 8.19 5.39
CA ASN A 55 10.41 7.88 6.38
C ASN A 55 11.83 8.04 5.81
N GLY A 56 11.96 8.28 4.50
CA GLY A 56 13.22 8.54 3.81
C GLY A 56 14.26 7.51 4.21
N GLU A 57 14.10 6.26 3.76
CA GLU A 57 15.10 5.24 4.02
C GLU A 57 16.49 5.79 3.62
N PRO A 58 17.47 5.81 4.55
CA PRO A 58 18.84 6.06 4.14
C PRO A 58 19.20 4.93 3.17
N GLU A 59 19.56 5.30 1.94
CA GLU A 59 20.20 4.40 0.97
C GLU A 59 21.13 3.45 1.74
N PRO A 60 21.06 2.12 1.51
CA PRO A 60 21.97 1.21 2.19
C PRO A 60 23.37 1.75 1.94
N ALA A 61 24.09 2.08 3.02
CA ALA A 61 25.48 2.47 2.94
C ALA A 61 26.18 1.32 2.23
N VAL A 62 26.37 1.49 0.93
CA VAL A 62 27.25 0.68 0.14
C VAL A 62 28.60 0.92 0.79
N ASP A 63 29.03 -0.03 1.62
CA ASP A 63 30.42 -0.18 2.03
C ASP A 63 31.23 -0.44 0.75
N SER A 64 31.46 0.61 -0.01
CA SER A 64 32.52 0.72 -1.00
C SER A 64 33.73 1.33 -0.31
N ASP A 65 34.27 0.59 0.64
CA ASP A 65 35.62 0.79 1.16
C ASP A 65 36.22 -0.63 1.25
N GLY A 66 37.13 -1.07 0.41
CA GLY A 66 38.02 -0.39 -0.51
C GLY A 66 39.07 -1.43 -0.83
N GLU A 67 38.88 -2.18 -1.91
CA GLU A 67 39.92 -3.06 -2.42
C GLU A 67 41.04 -2.16 -3.00
N GLY A 68 42.15 -2.04 -2.28
CA GLY A 68 43.44 -1.61 -2.82
C GLY A 68 44.15 -0.48 -2.07
N ARG A 69 45.22 -0.83 -1.33
CA ARG A 69 46.60 -0.43 -1.66
C ARG A 69 47.65 -1.02 -0.71
N GLU A 70 48.70 -1.55 -1.36
CA GLU A 70 50.07 -1.88 -0.90
C GLU A 70 50.33 -3.20 -0.15
#